data_AF-A0A1X2J2P3-F1
#
_entry.id   AF-A0A1X2J2P3-F1
#
_cell.length_a   1.000
_cell.length_b   1.000
_cell.length_c   1.000
_cell.angle_alpha   90.00
_cell.angle_beta   90.00
_cell.angle_gamma   90.00
#
_symmetry.space_group_name_H-M   'P 1'
#
loop_
_entity.id
_entity.type
_entity.pdbx_description
1 polymer ?
#
loop_
_entity_poly.entity_id
_entity_poly.type
_entity_poly.pdbx_seq_one_letter_code
_entity_poly.pdbx_strand_id
1 'polypeptide(L)' 'AANLSHVPCKFFKLGACTAGTNCTFSHNPTPTSEASVCKYFIKGNCKFGAKCALLHTM' A
#
# COMPACT_ATOMS: atom_id res chain seq x y z
N ALA A 1 14.80 -10.71 -15.95
CA ALA A 1 13.77 -11.22 -15.01
C ALA A 1 12.93 -10.03 -14.54
N ALA A 2 11.62 -10.01 -14.84
CA ALA A 2 10.75 -8.95 -14.37
C ALA A 2 10.63 -9.04 -12.84
N ASN A 3 10.79 -7.93 -12.13
CA ASN A 3 10.71 -7.90 -10.67
C ASN A 3 9.24 -7.67 -10.27
N LEU A 4 8.52 -8.72 -9.85
CA LEU A 4 7.09 -8.67 -9.50
C LEU A 4 6.83 -8.29 -8.02
N SER A 5 7.84 -7.69 -7.37
CA SER A 5 7.78 -7.21 -5.98
C SER A 5 6.73 -6.13 -5.73
N HIS A 6 6.18 -5.52 -6.79
CA HIS A 6 5.06 -4.59 -6.74
C HIS A 6 3.69 -5.31 -6.68
N VAL A 7 3.60 -6.54 -7.18
CA VAL A 7 2.34 -7.28 -7.26
C VAL A 7 2.11 -8.03 -5.94
N PRO A 8 1.03 -7.77 -5.20
CA PRO A 8 0.79 -8.42 -3.91
C PRO A 8 0.55 -9.92 -4.08
N CYS A 9 1.17 -10.72 -3.21
CA CYS A 9 1.05 -12.17 -3.22
C CYS A 9 -0.33 -12.59 -2.73
N LYS A 10 -1.13 -13.16 -3.64
CA LYS A 10 -2.47 -13.69 -3.32
C LYS A 10 -2.41 -14.78 -2.24
N PHE A 11 -1.42 -15.67 -2.29
CA PHE A 11 -1.26 -16.75 -1.31
C PHE A 11 -0.82 -16.26 0.06
N PHE A 12 -0.01 -15.19 0.13
CA PHE A 12 0.39 -14.58 1.40
C PHE A 12 -0.80 -13.96 2.11
N LYS A 13 -1.69 -13.30 1.35
CA LYS A 13 -2.95 -12.78 1.89
C LYS A 13 -3.87 -13.88 2.45
N LEU A 14 -3.80 -15.09 1.89
CA LEU A 14 -4.53 -16.27 2.40
C LEU A 14 -3.75 -17.04 3.49
N GLY A 15 -2.53 -16.63 3.85
CA GLY A 15 -1.68 -17.36 4.81
C GLY A 15 -1.13 -18.69 4.27
N ALA A 16 -1.25 -18.95 2.97
CA ALA A 16 -0.88 -20.20 2.31
C ALA A 16 0.42 -20.09 1.49
N CYS A 17 1.17 -18.99 1.61
CA CYS A 17 2.40 -18.83 0.85
C CYS A 17 3.55 -19.63 1.45
N THR A 18 4.07 -20.60 0.69
CA THR A 18 5.22 -21.43 1.04
C THR A 18 6.57 -20.82 0.63
N ALA A 19 6.55 -19.77 -0.19
CA ALA A 19 7.77 -19.16 -0.74
C ALA A 19 8.51 -18.24 0.26
N GLY A 20 7.89 -17.88 1.39
CA GLY A 20 8.52 -17.07 2.44
C GLY A 20 9.13 -15.78 1.90
N THR A 21 10.39 -15.51 2.20
CA THR A 21 11.16 -14.35 1.73
C THR A 21 11.66 -14.45 0.29
N ASN A 22 11.56 -15.62 -0.34
CA ASN A 22 11.94 -15.83 -1.75
C ASN A 22 10.77 -15.66 -2.72
N CYS A 23 9.62 -15.17 -2.24
CA CYS A 23 8.47 -14.96 -3.11
C CYS A 23 8.77 -13.85 -4.12
N THR A 24 8.51 -14.11 -5.39
CA THR A 24 8.61 -13.12 -6.48
C THR A 24 7.55 -12.03 -6.37
N PHE A 25 6.51 -12.26 -5.55
CA PHE A 25 5.40 -11.36 -5.29
C PHE A 25 5.55 -10.67 -3.93
N SER A 26 4.98 -9.49 -3.77
CA SER A 26 5.04 -8.72 -2.53
C SER A 26 4.33 -9.42 -1.39
N HIS A 27 5.07 -9.75 -0.34
CA HIS A 27 4.53 -10.16 0.97
C HIS A 27 4.29 -8.98 1.89
N ASN A 28 4.49 -7.75 1.39
CA ASN A 28 4.19 -6.58 2.18
C ASN A 28 2.67 -6.38 2.16
N PRO A 29 1.98 -6.40 3.31
CA PRO A 29 0.58 -6.03 3.41
C PRO A 29 0.43 -4.51 3.29
N THR A 30 1.31 -3.82 2.56
CA THR A 30 1.02 -2.46 2.13
C THR A 30 -0.21 -2.57 1.29
N PRO A 31 -1.34 -2.02 1.76
CA PRO A 31 -2.47 -1.97 0.90
C PRO A 31 -2.00 -1.10 -0.28
N THR A 32 -2.14 -1.64 -1.48
CA THR A 32 -2.41 -0.83 -2.67
C THR A 32 -3.69 0.02 -2.51
N SER A 33 -4.25 0.11 -1.30
CA SER A 33 -4.96 1.30 -0.88
C SER A 33 -3.94 2.43 -0.74
N GLU A 34 -3.71 3.10 -1.86
CA GLU A 34 -3.72 4.56 -2.05
C GLU A 34 -4.18 5.51 -0.91
N ALA A 35 -4.45 5.07 0.32
CA ALA A 35 -4.42 5.91 1.52
C ALA A 35 -2.96 6.26 1.91
N SER A 36 -2.14 6.65 0.94
CA SER A 36 -0.92 7.38 1.25
C SER A 36 -1.32 8.68 1.93
N VAL A 37 -0.62 9.05 3.00
CA VAL A 37 -0.88 10.31 3.72
C VAL A 37 -1.05 11.44 2.71
N CYS A 38 -2.11 12.22 2.87
CA CYS A 38 -2.48 13.29 1.95
C CYS A 38 -1.34 14.31 1.88
N LYS A 39 -0.58 14.29 0.79
CA LYS A 39 0.54 15.20 0.57
C LYS A 39 0.12 16.66 0.62
N TYR A 40 -1.11 16.97 0.19
CA TYR A 40 -1.69 18.31 0.27
C TYR A 40 -2.04 18.70 1.70
N PHE A 41 -2.44 17.76 2.55
CA PHE A 41 -2.71 18.02 3.97
C PHE A 41 -1.41 18.34 4.71
N ILE A 42 -0.35 17.56 4.49
CA ILE A 42 1.00 17.84 5.02
C ILE A 42 1.47 19.23 4.58
N LYS A 43 1.16 19.64 3.35
CA LYS A 43 1.50 20.96 2.80
C LYS A 43 0.48 22.07 3.17
N GLY A 44 -0.52 21.77 3.99
CA GLY A 44 -1.55 22.73 4.44
C GLY A 44 -2.53 23.20 3.36
N ASN A 45 -2.57 22.54 2.21
CA ASN A 45 -3.33 22.94 1.01
C ASN A 45 -4.41 21.92 0.58
N CYS A 46 -4.81 21.00 1.47
CA CYS A 46 -5.84 20.03 1.12
C CYS A 46 -7.22 20.69 1.02
N LYS A 47 -7.79 20.67 -0.19
CA LYS A 47 -9.10 21.25 -0.53
C LYS A 47 -10.28 20.42 -0.04
N PHE A 48 -10.05 19.14 0.24
CA PHE A 48 -11.08 18.16 0.55
C PHE A 48 -11.37 18.02 2.05
N GLY A 49 -10.51 18.59 2.91
CA GLY A 49 -10.68 18.57 4.37
C GLY A 49 -10.96 17.16 4.90
N ALA A 50 -11.96 17.03 5.77
CA ALA A 50 -12.37 15.74 6.35
C ALA A 50 -12.96 14.73 5.34
N LYS A 51 -13.22 15.14 4.10
CA LYS A 51 -13.73 14.28 3.01
C LYS A 51 -12.62 13.80 2.07
N CYS A 52 -11.35 14.01 2.41
CA CYS A 52 -10.26 13.57 1.56
C CYS A 52 -10.22 12.04 1.46
N ALA A 53 -10.05 11.51 0.25
CA ALA A 53 -9.83 10.09 0.02
C ALA A 53 -8.47 9.59 0.54
N LEU A 54 -7.59 10.51 0.92
CA LEU A 54 -6.25 10.26 1.43
C LEU A 54 -6.19 10.53 2.95
N LEU A 55 -5.28 9.83 3.64
CA LEU A 55 -5.19 9.88 5.10
C LEU A 55 -4.63 11.22 5.59
N HIS A 56 -5.33 11.91 6.50
CA HIS A 56 -4.86 13.14 7.16
C HIS A 56 -4.28 12.81 8.54
N THR A 57 -3.05 12.30 8.60
CA THR A 57 -2.32 12.12 9.86
C THR A 57 -1.49 13.38 10.14
N MET A 58 -1.64 13.96 11.33
CA MET A 58 -0.79 15.07 11.82
C MET A 58 0.66 14.64 11.99
#